data_AF-A0A948W7H4-F1
#
_entry.id   AF-A0A948W7H4-F1
#
_cell.length_a   1.000
_cell.length_b   1.000
_cell.length_c   1.000
_cell.angle_alpha   90.00
_cell.angle_beta   90.00
_cell.angle_gamma   90.00
#
_symmetry.space_group_name_H-M   'P 1'
#
loop_
_entity.id
_entity.type
_entity.pdbx_description
1 polymer ?
#
loop_
_entity_poly.entity_id
_entity_poly.type
_entity_poly.pdbx_seq_one_letter_code
_entity_poly.pdbx_strand_id
1 'polypeptide(L)' 'MEIRKTIEEMESRMPWIHWKVLEPAQVQPMLANLGYDGWYDRCKYDVIAFHEEGEEKALLIWNLAVGPDRENPAKSWN' A
#
# COMPACT_ATOMS: atom_id res chain seq x y z
N MET A 1 6.52 -12.19 11.20
CA MET A 1 5.68 -11.56 12.24
C MET A 1 6.14 -10.14 12.62
N GLU A 2 7.32 -9.63 12.21
CA GLU A 2 7.76 -8.25 12.53
C GLU A 2 7.17 -7.17 11.62
N ILE A 3 6.96 -7.46 10.34
CA ILE A 3 6.51 -6.46 9.34
C ILE A 3 5.11 -5.88 9.64
N ARG A 4 4.15 -6.72 10.08
CA ARG A 4 2.78 -6.26 10.42
C ARG A 4 2.80 -5.25 11.57
N LYS A 5 3.55 -5.56 12.62
CA LYS A 5 3.70 -4.67 13.78
C LYS A 5 4.34 -3.33 13.40
N THR A 6 5.39 -3.34 12.57
CA THR A 6 6.02 -2.10 12.07
C THR A 6 5.02 -1.23 11.32
N ILE A 7 4.08 -1.83 10.58
CA ILE A 7 3.10 -1.10 9.80
C ILE A 7 1.95 -0.59 10.65
N GLU A 8 1.51 -1.35 11.64
CA GLU A 8 0.54 -0.88 12.63
C GLU A 8 1.10 0.33 13.42
N GLU A 9 2.38 0.27 13.80
CA GLU A 9 3.08 1.41 14.40
C GLU A 9 3.19 2.60 13.44
N MET A 10 3.43 2.35 12.15
CA MET A 10 3.47 3.38 11.12
C MET A 10 2.10 4.04 10.90
N GLU A 11 1.02 3.26 10.79
CA GLU A 11 -0.36 3.72 10.64
C GLU A 11 -0.80 4.57 11.83
N SER A 12 -0.43 4.17 13.06
CA SER A 12 -0.74 4.96 14.26
C SER A 12 -0.11 6.35 14.26
N ARG A 13 1.04 6.52 13.58
CA ARG A 13 1.75 7.80 13.47
C ARG A 13 1.35 8.58 12.21
N MET A 14 0.92 7.88 11.17
CA MET A 14 0.58 8.41 9.86
C MET A 14 -0.74 7.79 9.39
N PRO A 15 -1.89 8.26 9.92
CA PRO A 15 -3.20 7.63 9.68
C PRO A 15 -3.71 7.77 8.24
N TRP A 16 -3.02 8.55 7.40
CA TRP A 16 -3.30 8.65 5.96
C TRP A 16 -2.62 7.55 5.15
N ILE A 17 -1.67 6.82 5.74
CA ILE A 17 -1.08 5.64 5.13
C ILE A 17 -2.06 4.49 5.27
N HIS A 18 -2.16 3.69 4.21
CA HIS A 18 -2.98 2.50 4.19
C HIS A 18 -2.14 1.32 3.74
N TRP A 19 -2.56 0.12 4.13
CA TRP A 19 -1.84 -1.10 3.80
C TRP A 19 -2.77 -2.31 3.67
N LYS A 20 -2.32 -3.31 2.93
CA LYS A 20 -3.05 -4.57 2.75
C LYS A 20 -2.10 -5.72 2.39
N VAL A 21 -2.33 -6.89 2.98
CA VAL A 21 -1.70 -8.14 2.54
C VAL A 21 -2.52 -8.75 1.41
N LEU A 22 -1.82 -9.14 0.35
CA LEU A 22 -2.35 -9.59 -0.92
C LEU A 22 -1.60 -10.85 -1.37
N GLU A 23 -2.23 -11.63 -2.23
CA GLU A 23 -1.49 -12.58 -3.06
C GLU A 23 -0.72 -11.82 -4.16
N PRO A 24 0.41 -12.35 -4.68
CA PRO A 24 1.19 -11.69 -5.72
C PRO A 24 0.35 -11.29 -6.95
N ALA A 25 -0.59 -12.14 -7.37
CA ALA A 25 -1.48 -11.88 -8.50
C ALA A 25 -2.45 -10.70 -8.28
N GLN A 26 -2.70 -10.31 -7.03
CA GLN A 26 -3.65 -9.24 -6.65
C GLN A 26 -2.99 -7.86 -6.61
N VAL A 27 -1.65 -7.77 -6.62
CA VAL A 27 -0.92 -6.50 -6.48
C VAL A 27 -1.22 -5.56 -7.65
N GLN A 28 -1.05 -6.02 -8.89
CA GLN A 28 -1.26 -5.18 -10.08
C GLN A 28 -2.72 -4.71 -10.22
N PRO A 29 -3.75 -5.57 -10.08
CA PRO A 29 -5.13 -5.11 -10.03
C PRO A 29 -5.40 -4.09 -8.92
N MET A 30 -4.81 -4.27 -7.74
CA MET A 30 -4.99 -3.32 -6.63
C MET A 30 -4.36 -1.96 -6.93
N LEU A 31 -3.14 -1.93 -7.49
CA LEU A 31 -2.47 -0.69 -7.88
C LEU A 31 -3.26 0.07 -8.95
N ALA A 32 -3.80 -0.64 -9.95
CA ALA A 32 -4.66 -0.06 -10.98
C ALA A 32 -5.93 0.56 -10.36
N ASN A 33 -6.60 -0.15 -9.44
CA ASN A 33 -7.78 0.35 -8.74
C ASN A 33 -7.49 1.57 -7.86
N LEU A 34 -6.27 1.68 -7.34
CA LEU A 34 -5.82 2.84 -6.58
C LEU A 34 -5.39 4.02 -7.47
N GLY A 35 -5.37 3.84 -8.79
CA GLY A 35 -4.92 4.86 -9.74
C GLY A 35 -3.40 5.09 -9.75
N TYR A 36 -2.61 4.06 -9.43
CA TYR A 36 -1.14 4.09 -9.45
C TYR A 36 -0.55 3.38 -10.68
N ASP A 37 -1.05 3.70 -11.88
CA ASP A 37 -0.61 3.12 -13.15
C ASP A 37 0.47 3.96 -13.87
N GLY A 38 0.78 5.16 -13.36
CA GLY A 38 1.72 6.10 -13.96
C GLY A 38 3.18 5.95 -13.48
N TRP A 39 4.12 6.28 -14.37
CA TRP A 39 5.57 6.34 -14.06
C TRP A 39 5.91 7.27 -12.88
N TYR A 40 5.04 8.25 -12.61
CA TYR A 40 5.17 9.28 -11.57
C TYR A 40 4.65 8.85 -10.19
N ASP A 41 4.05 7.66 -10.07
CA ASP A 41 3.38 7.22 -8.84
C ASP A 41 4.24 6.33 -7.94
N ARG A 42 5.46 6.00 -8.36
CA ARG A 42 6.33 5.08 -7.62
C ARG A 42 6.72 5.57 -6.22
N CYS A 43 6.62 6.87 -5.93
CA CYS A 43 6.87 7.39 -4.59
C CYS A 43 5.62 7.34 -3.69
N LYS A 44 4.45 6.98 -4.22
CA LYS A 44 3.18 7.00 -3.49
C LYS A 44 2.82 5.66 -2.87
N TYR A 45 3.47 4.56 -3.28
CA TYR A 45 3.24 3.22 -2.76
C TYR A 45 4.54 2.42 -2.65
N ASP A 46 4.51 1.34 -1.87
CA ASP A 46 5.57 0.33 -1.81
C ASP A 46 4.96 -1.08 -1.76
N VAL A 47 5.68 -2.07 -2.29
CA VAL A 47 5.28 -3.48 -2.32
C VAL A 47 6.39 -4.33 -1.74
N ILE A 48 6.10 -5.01 -0.63
CA ILE A 48 7.06 -5.87 0.06
C ILE A 48 6.62 -7.33 -0.12
N ALA A 49 7.42 -8.13 -0.82
CA ALA A 49 7.20 -9.57 -0.95
C ALA A 49 7.74 -10.32 0.28
N PHE A 50 6.98 -11.30 0.77
CA PHE A 50 7.36 -12.13 1.92
C PHE A 50 6.69 -13.51 1.86
N HIS A 51 7.15 -14.42 2.72
CA HIS A 51 6.51 -15.73 2.89
C HIS A 51 5.80 -15.80 4.25
N GLU A 52 4.57 -16.31 4.26
CA GLU A 52 3.77 -16.54 5.46
C GLU A 52 3.12 -17.91 5.33
N GLU A 53 3.31 -18.78 6.33
CA GLU A 53 2.74 -20.14 6.34
C GLU A 53 3.10 -21.01 5.11
N GLY A 54 4.23 -20.74 4.48
CA GLY A 54 4.70 -21.47 3.28
C GLY A 54 4.16 -20.91 1.96
N GLU A 55 3.37 -19.84 1.99
CA GLU A 55 2.85 -19.18 0.80
C GLU A 55 3.54 -17.84 0.55
N GLU A 56 3.74 -17.49 -0.73
CA GLU A 56 4.19 -16.16 -1.13
C GLU A 56 3.04 -15.16 -0.99
N LYS A 57 3.33 -14.05 -0.31
CA LYS A 57 2.42 -12.93 -0.10
C LYS A 57 3.11 -11.62 -0.45
N ALA A 58 2.31 -10.62 -0.75
CA ALA A 58 2.75 -9.26 -1.00
C ALA A 58 2.03 -8.31 -0.05
N LEU A 59 2.76 -7.37 0.50
CA LEU A 59 2.23 -6.30 1.32
C LEU A 59 2.29 -5.02 0.51
N LEU A 60 1.12 -4.48 0.20
CA LEU A 60 0.99 -3.19 -0.48
C LEU A 60 0.77 -2.10 0.57
N ILE A 61 1.55 -1.04 0.52
CA ILE A 61 1.44 0.16 1.36
C ILE A 61 1.29 1.36 0.43
N TRP A 62 0.37 2.29 0.70
CA TRP A 62 0.15 3.47 -0.15
C TRP A 62 -0.14 4.77 0.62
N ASN A 63 -0.15 5.88 -0.11
CA ASN A 63 -0.12 7.28 0.37
C ASN A 63 1.19 7.72 1.05
N LEU A 64 2.33 7.11 0.68
CA LEU A 64 3.62 7.39 1.31
C LEU A 64 4.11 8.84 1.12
N ALA A 65 3.89 9.44 -0.04
CA ALA A 65 4.35 10.79 -0.39
C ALA A 65 3.25 11.88 -0.32
N VAL A 66 2.05 11.53 0.15
CA VAL A 66 0.87 12.39 -0.03
C VAL A 66 0.69 13.36 1.14
N GLY A 67 1.16 13.03 2.35
CA GLY A 67 0.96 13.87 3.54
C GLY A 67 -0.53 13.99 3.94
N PRO A 68 -0.85 14.60 5.09
CA PRO A 68 -2.23 14.70 5.58
C PRO A 68 -3.13 15.61 4.73
N ASP A 69 -2.55 16.55 3.98
CA ASP A 69 -3.27 17.64 3.31
C ASP A 69 -3.61 17.37 1.83
N ARG A 70 -3.21 16.24 1.26
CA ARG A 70 -3.62 15.84 -0.09
C ARG A 70 -4.66 14.74 0.00
N GLU A 71 -5.83 15.01 -0.55
CA GLU A 71 -6.83 13.97 -0.79
C GLU A 71 -6.22 12.84 -1.60
N ASN A 72 -6.44 11.61 -1.13
CA ASN A 72 -6.12 10.42 -1.88
C ASN A 72 -6.83 10.51 -3.24
N PRO A 73 -6.11 10.55 -4.37
CA PRO A 73 -6.74 10.61 -5.68
C PRO A 73 -7.66 9.41 -5.94
N ALA A 74 -7.57 8.31 -5.19
CA ALA A 74 -8.51 7.19 -5.28
C ALA A 74 -9.91 7.50 -4.70
N LYS A 75 -10.06 8.53 -3.83
CA LYS A 75 -11.38 8.92 -3.29
C LYS A 75 -12.23 9.75 -4.24
N SER A 76 -11.63 10.35 -5.28
CA SER A 76 -12.36 11.23 -6.21
C SER A 76 -13.04 10.49 -7.38
N TRP A 77 -13.11 9.15 -7.34
CA TRP A 77 -13.64 8.31 -8.44
C TRP A 77 -14.90 7.52 -8.08
N ASN A 78 -15.57 7.88 -6.97
CA ASN A 78 -16.92 7.38 -6.65
C ASN A 78 -18.00 8.34 -7.13
#